data_AF-B4R0L9-F1
#
_entry.id   AF-B4R0L9-F1
#
_cell.length_a   1.000
_cell.length_b   1.000
_cell.length_c   1.000
_cell.angle_alpha   90.00
_cell.angle_beta   90.00
_cell.angle_gamma   90.00
#
_symmetry.space_group_name_H-M   'P 1'
#
loop_
_entity.id
_entity.type
_entity.pdbx_description
1 polymer ?
#
loop_
_entity_poly.entity_id
_entity_poly.type
_entity_poly.pdbx_seq_one_letter_code
_entity_poly.pdbx_strand_id
1 'polypeptide(L)'
;MSVRLNETTTIVDRMVNFFVEHEDLRTKQWFLSNAPGPLFMILGAYLYFCLYAGPRYMRDRKPFELKNTLLVYNAVQVLLSWVLFYEGYKGGWGGHYNFKCQPVTYESDPISMRMARAVWLYYIAKITELLDTVFFVLRKKQRQISFLHLYHHTLMPVCAFIGVKYFAGGHGTLLGFINSFIHIIMYAYYLLSAMGPKVQKYLWWKKYITILQIVQFLIIFVHTLQIQFQPNCNFPKSIAALLTFNAGLFTYMFSAFYVANYKKEAAAQAKLAAKKE
;
A
#
# COMPACT_ATOMS: atom_id res chain seq x y z
N MET A 1 5.59 23.75 35.01
CA MET A 1 4.41 24.65 35.08
C MET A 1 3.20 23.78 34.74
N SER A 2 2.43 23.36 35.75
CA SER A 2 1.32 22.43 35.56
C SER A 2 0.16 23.13 34.85
N VAL A 3 -0.25 22.59 33.70
CA VAL A 3 -1.49 23.01 33.04
C VAL A 3 -2.63 22.43 33.87
N ARG A 4 -3.39 23.30 34.54
CA ARG A 4 -4.67 22.94 35.15
C ARG A 4 -5.59 22.47 34.01
N LEU A 5 -5.96 21.19 34.02
CA LEU A 5 -6.99 20.65 33.14
C LEU A 5 -8.33 21.28 33.57
N ASN A 6 -8.89 22.16 32.75
CA ASN A 6 -10.26 22.63 32.91
C ASN A 6 -11.22 21.43 32.77
N GLU A 7 -12.19 21.32 33.68
CA GLU A 7 -13.19 20.24 33.78
C GLU A 7 -14.21 20.18 32.63
N THR A 8 -13.97 20.86 31.51
CA THR A 8 -14.87 20.99 30.35
C THR A 8 -14.28 20.44 29.05
N THR A 9 -13.36 19.47 29.12
CA THR A 9 -12.91 18.78 27.91
C THR A 9 -13.98 17.78 27.45
N THR A 10 -14.58 18.06 26.30
CA THR A 10 -15.53 17.15 25.65
C THR A 10 -14.83 15.83 25.27
N ILE A 11 -15.60 14.77 25.00
CA ILE A 11 -15.04 13.49 24.52
C ILE A 11 -14.19 13.73 23.25
N VAL A 12 -14.61 14.66 22.41
CA VAL A 12 -13.88 15.08 21.21
C VAL A 12 -12.53 15.69 21.57
N ASP A 13 -12.47 16.59 22.55
CA ASP A 13 -11.20 17.19 22.99
C ASP A 13 -10.24 16.15 23.56
N ARG A 14 -10.74 15.16 24.29
CA ARG A 14 -9.91 14.06 24.79
C ARG A 14 -9.35 13.20 23.66
N MET A 15 -10.17 12.88 22.65
CA MET A 15 -9.70 12.14 21.49
C MET A 15 -8.66 12.93 20.69
N VAL A 16 -8.91 14.22 20.45
CA VAL A 16 -7.98 15.10 19.76
C VAL A 16 -6.66 15.20 20.51
N ASN A 17 -6.69 15.44 21.83
CA ASN A 17 -5.49 15.51 22.66
C ASN A 17 -4.70 14.20 22.65
N PHE A 18 -5.39 13.05 22.73
CA PHE A 18 -4.73 11.75 22.64
C PHE A 18 -3.95 11.59 21.33
N PHE A 19 -4.56 11.94 20.19
CA PHE A 19 -3.89 11.88 18.90
C PHE A 19 -2.73 12.87 18.81
N VAL A 20 -2.88 14.10 19.31
CA VAL A 20 -1.82 15.12 19.26
C VAL A 20 -0.62 14.76 20.15
N GLU A 21 -0.85 14.15 21.31
CA GLU A 21 0.20 13.78 22.26
C GLU A 21 1.04 12.58 21.82
N HIS A 22 0.47 11.68 21.01
CA HIS A 22 1.14 10.44 20.57
C HIS A 22 1.80 10.56 19.19
N GLU A 23 1.86 11.77 18.61
CA GLU A 23 2.51 12.00 17.31
C GLU A 23 4.02 11.75 17.37
N ASP A 24 4.55 11.12 16.32
CA ASP A 24 5.99 11.00 16.15
C ASP A 24 6.58 12.37 15.74
N LEU A 25 7.29 12.99 16.68
CA LEU A 25 7.87 14.32 16.49
C LEU A 25 8.91 14.35 15.37
N ARG A 26 9.54 13.21 15.03
CA ARG A 26 10.59 13.13 14.00
C ARG A 26 10.05 13.39 12.60
N THR A 27 8.81 12.96 12.35
CA THR A 27 8.17 13.01 11.03
C THR A 27 7.11 14.10 10.93
N LYS A 28 6.78 14.78 12.03
CA LYS A 28 5.70 15.77 12.13
C LYS A 28 5.74 16.88 11.07
N GLN A 29 6.93 17.40 10.77
CA GLN A 29 7.11 18.53 9.85
C GLN A 29 7.42 18.10 8.41
N TRP A 30 7.40 16.80 8.12
CA TRP A 30 7.66 16.33 6.76
C TRP A 30 6.46 16.60 5.85
N PHE A 31 6.75 16.62 4.55
CA PHE A 31 5.76 16.95 3.55
C PHE A 31 4.57 15.96 3.61
N LEU A 32 3.36 16.51 3.69
CA LEU A 32 2.08 15.78 3.81
C LEU A 32 1.89 14.88 5.05
N SER A 33 2.82 14.86 6.02
CA SER A 33 2.66 14.09 7.26
C SER A 33 2.12 14.92 8.43
N ASN A 34 2.13 16.25 8.34
CA ASN A 34 1.73 17.11 9.47
C ASN A 34 0.26 16.91 9.89
N ALA A 35 -0.67 16.88 8.95
CA ALA A 35 -2.09 16.78 9.24
C ALA A 35 -2.79 15.79 8.28
N PRO A 36 -3.89 15.16 8.71
CA PRO A 36 -4.66 14.25 7.85
C PRO A 36 -5.49 14.98 6.78
N GLY A 37 -5.76 16.27 6.96
CA GLY A 37 -6.60 17.07 6.04
C GLY A 37 -6.14 17.01 4.58
N PRO A 38 -4.86 17.31 4.26
CA PRO A 38 -4.32 17.17 2.91
C PRO A 38 -4.54 15.79 2.28
N LEU A 39 -4.35 14.71 3.05
CA LEU A 39 -4.58 13.36 2.56
C LEU A 39 -6.05 13.13 2.19
N PHE A 40 -6.98 13.52 3.06
CA PHE A 40 -8.41 13.36 2.78
C PHE A 40 -8.86 14.19 1.58
N MET A 41 -8.28 15.38 1.38
CA MET A 41 -8.53 16.18 0.18
C MET A 41 -8.02 15.48 -1.08
N ILE A 42 -6.80 14.91 -1.05
CA ILE A 42 -6.23 14.14 -2.17
C ILE A 42 -7.12 12.93 -2.47
N LEU A 43 -7.51 12.14 -1.46
CA LEU A 43 -8.35 10.97 -1.64
C LEU A 43 -9.77 11.32 -2.13
N GLY A 44 -10.36 12.39 -1.61
CA GLY A 44 -11.65 12.90 -2.06
C GLY A 44 -11.61 13.32 -3.53
N ALA A 45 -10.59 14.09 -3.92
CA ALA A 45 -10.38 14.48 -5.32
C ALA A 45 -10.11 13.27 -6.22
N TYR A 46 -9.30 12.32 -5.76
CA TYR A 46 -9.01 11.07 -6.45
C TYR A 46 -10.27 10.24 -6.71
N LEU A 47 -11.11 10.02 -5.69
CA LEU A 47 -12.34 9.25 -5.82
C LEU A 47 -13.35 9.95 -6.71
N TYR A 48 -13.52 11.27 -6.52
CA TYR A 48 -14.39 12.08 -7.36
C TYR A 48 -13.98 12.01 -8.83
N PHE A 49 -12.68 12.15 -9.12
CA PHE A 49 -12.15 12.03 -10.47
C PHE A 49 -12.36 10.61 -11.02
N CYS A 50 -11.96 9.58 -10.29
CA CYS A 50 -11.94 8.22 -10.82
C CYS A 50 -13.34 7.62 -11.02
N LEU A 51 -14.30 7.97 -10.17
CA LEU A 51 -15.65 7.41 -10.19
C LEU A 51 -16.64 8.25 -10.99
N TYR A 52 -16.44 9.56 -11.07
CA TYR A 52 -17.42 10.47 -11.64
C TYR A 52 -16.86 11.37 -12.74
N ALA A 53 -15.98 12.31 -12.40
CA ALA A 53 -15.59 13.37 -13.34
C ALA A 53 -14.80 12.84 -14.53
N GLY A 54 -13.84 11.95 -14.30
CA GLY A 54 -12.99 11.35 -15.33
C GLY A 54 -13.77 10.48 -16.32
N PRO A 55 -14.59 9.49 -15.88
CA PRO A 55 -15.43 8.70 -16.77
C PRO A 55 -16.42 9.56 -17.58
N ARG A 56 -17.01 10.59 -16.97
CA ARG A 56 -17.90 11.54 -17.67
C ARG A 56 -17.16 12.34 -18.73
N TYR A 57 -15.98 12.86 -18.40
CA TYR A 57 -15.12 13.58 -19.34
C TYR A 57 -14.66 12.71 -20.52
N MET A 58 -14.40 11.42 -20.26
CA MET A 58 -13.95 10.45 -21.27
C MET A 58 -15.08 9.81 -22.08
N ARG A 59 -16.36 10.06 -21.76
CA ARG A 59 -17.52 9.39 -22.38
C ARG A 59 -17.47 9.49 -23.91
N ASP A 60 -17.37 10.73 -24.39
CA ASP A 60 -17.45 11.09 -25.82
C ASP A 60 -16.06 11.28 -26.45
N ARG A 61 -14.99 10.85 -25.76
CA ARG A 61 -13.59 10.94 -26.22
C ARG A 61 -12.99 9.58 -26.50
N LYS A 62 -12.02 9.55 -27.41
CA LYS A 62 -11.16 8.38 -27.64
C LYS A 62 -10.20 8.18 -26.45
N PRO A 63 -9.79 6.94 -26.14
CA PRO A 63 -8.79 6.68 -25.11
C PRO A 63 -7.49 7.43 -25.38
N PHE A 64 -6.87 8.01 -24.34
CA PHE A 64 -5.58 8.67 -24.49
C PHE A 64 -4.44 7.66 -24.76
N GLU A 65 -3.53 8.03 -25.66
CA GLU A 65 -2.31 7.26 -25.95
C GLU A 65 -1.15 7.68 -25.03
N LEU A 66 -1.16 7.17 -23.81
CA LEU A 66 -0.20 7.55 -22.76
C LEU A 66 1.03 6.64 -22.71
N LYS A 67 1.50 6.10 -23.85
CA LYS A 67 2.56 5.08 -23.86
C LYS A 67 3.84 5.56 -23.17
N ASN A 68 4.40 6.69 -23.61
CA ASN A 68 5.66 7.21 -23.07
C ASN A 68 5.50 7.64 -21.60
N THR A 69 4.37 8.26 -21.26
CA THR A 69 4.03 8.63 -19.88
C THR A 69 4.01 7.39 -18.97
N LEU A 70 3.38 6.30 -19.40
CA LEU A 70 3.34 5.05 -18.64
C LEU A 70 4.71 4.39 -18.55
N LEU A 71 5.54 4.45 -19.58
CA LEU A 71 6.90 3.93 -19.51
C LEU A 71 7.71 4.67 -18.45
N VAL A 72 7.72 6.01 -18.49
CA VAL A 72 8.43 6.82 -17.49
C VAL A 72 7.87 6.61 -16.09
N TYR A 73 6.55 6.65 -15.94
CA TYR A 73 5.87 6.46 -14.67
C TYR A 73 6.20 5.09 -14.04
N ASN A 74 6.05 3.99 -14.79
CA ASN A 74 6.34 2.66 -14.26
C ASN A 74 7.83 2.49 -13.96
N ALA A 75 8.74 3.10 -14.74
CA ALA A 75 10.17 3.08 -14.44
C ALA A 75 10.49 3.82 -13.13
N VAL A 76 9.88 4.98 -12.91
CA VAL A 76 10.00 5.73 -11.65
C VAL A 76 9.44 4.92 -10.48
N GLN A 77 8.29 4.25 -10.65
CA GLN A 77 7.71 3.40 -9.60
C GLN A 77 8.61 2.20 -9.26
N VAL A 78 9.25 1.57 -10.25
CA VAL A 78 10.25 0.51 -10.01
C VAL A 78 11.42 1.04 -9.19
N LEU A 79 11.99 2.19 -9.57
CA LEU A 79 13.12 2.80 -8.86
C LEU A 79 12.74 3.19 -7.43
N LEU A 80 11.57 3.81 -7.24
CA LEU A 80 11.06 4.18 -5.93
C LEU A 80 10.85 2.96 -5.03
N SER A 81 10.28 1.89 -5.59
CA SER A 81 10.08 0.62 -4.88
C SER A 81 11.41 -0.04 -4.51
N TRP A 82 12.42 0.06 -5.37
CA TRP A 82 13.77 -0.45 -5.09
C TRP A 82 14.44 0.34 -3.96
N VAL A 83 14.37 1.67 -4.01
CA VAL A 83 14.88 2.54 -2.93
C VAL A 83 14.21 2.20 -1.61
N LEU A 84 12.88 2.05 -1.59
CA LEU A 84 12.14 1.66 -0.39
C LEU A 84 12.55 0.29 0.16
N PHE A 85 12.73 -0.69 -0.72
CA PHE A 85 13.21 -2.00 -0.32
C PHE A 85 14.62 -1.90 0.29
N TYR A 86 15.53 -1.17 -0.35
CA TYR A 86 16.89 -0.97 0.14
C TYR A 86 16.93 -0.23 1.49
N GLU A 87 16.13 0.83 1.63
CA GLU A 87 16.01 1.59 2.88
C GLU A 87 15.38 0.76 4.01
N GLY A 88 14.37 -0.06 3.72
CA GLY A 88 13.78 -0.98 4.70
C GLY A 88 14.74 -2.09 5.13
N TYR A 89 15.58 -2.58 4.21
CA TYR A 89 16.63 -3.55 4.51
C TYR A 89 17.71 -2.93 5.42
N LYS A 90 18.31 -1.82 5.00
CA LYS A 90 19.39 -1.16 5.75
C LYS A 90 18.91 -0.48 7.03
N GLY A 91 17.67 -0.02 7.09
CA GLY A 91 17.09 0.66 8.25
C GLY A 91 16.52 -0.29 9.31
N GLY A 92 16.49 -1.61 9.07
CA GLY A 92 15.87 -2.54 10.02
C GLY A 92 16.06 -4.01 9.65
N TRP A 93 15.40 -4.46 8.59
CA TRP A 93 15.17 -5.89 8.33
C TRP A 93 16.41 -6.66 7.84
N GLY A 94 17.52 -5.99 7.58
CA GLY A 94 18.81 -6.57 7.21
C GLY A 94 19.70 -6.98 8.39
N GLY A 95 19.22 -6.85 9.64
CA GLY A 95 19.95 -7.33 10.82
C GLY A 95 19.75 -6.50 12.10
N HIS A 96 19.07 -5.36 12.02
CA HIS A 96 18.81 -4.50 13.18
C HIS A 96 17.49 -4.83 13.89
N TYR A 97 16.53 -5.44 13.18
CA TYR A 97 15.20 -5.74 13.71
C TYR A 97 15.00 -7.22 14.05
N ASN A 98 14.14 -7.47 15.04
CA ASN A 98 13.72 -8.80 15.44
C ASN A 98 12.37 -9.18 14.80
N PHE A 99 12.36 -10.30 14.05
CA PHE A 99 11.16 -10.81 13.37
C PHE A 99 10.06 -11.33 14.30
N LYS A 100 10.33 -11.57 15.59
CA LYS A 100 9.32 -12.03 16.56
C LYS A 100 8.56 -10.86 17.19
N CYS A 101 9.30 -9.88 17.66
CA CYS A 101 8.75 -8.67 18.28
C CYS A 101 9.71 -7.51 18.04
N GLN A 102 9.25 -6.50 17.32
CA GLN A 102 10.00 -5.26 17.14
C GLN A 102 9.17 -4.05 17.61
N PRO A 103 9.49 -3.43 18.76
CA PRO A 103 8.82 -2.21 19.19
C PRO A 103 9.17 -1.03 18.27
N VAL A 104 8.38 0.03 18.35
CA VAL A 104 8.69 1.30 17.69
C VAL A 104 9.67 2.07 18.58
N THR A 105 10.79 2.49 18.02
CA THR A 105 11.75 3.39 18.67
C THR A 105 11.51 4.81 18.18
N TYR A 106 11.40 5.77 19.10
CA TYR A 106 11.19 7.21 18.80
C TYR A 106 12.46 8.04 18.94
N GLU A 107 13.61 7.38 19.05
CA GLU A 107 14.91 8.02 19.10
C GLU A 107 15.32 8.57 17.72
N SER A 108 16.19 9.58 17.73
CA SER A 108 16.71 10.23 16.52
C SER A 108 18.06 9.67 16.09
N ASP A 109 18.38 8.42 16.44
CA ASP A 109 19.59 7.76 15.98
C ASP A 109 19.57 7.54 14.46
N PRO A 110 20.74 7.35 13.82
CA PRO A 110 20.82 7.24 12.36
C PRO A 110 19.98 6.11 11.75
N ILE A 111 19.82 4.98 12.44
CA ILE A 111 19.07 3.83 11.94
C ILE A 111 17.57 4.08 12.08
N SER A 112 17.11 4.55 13.24
CA SER A 112 15.69 4.89 13.45
C SER A 112 15.24 6.01 12.52
N MET A 113 16.05 7.05 12.32
CA MET A 113 15.73 8.12 11.36
C MET A 113 15.71 7.61 9.91
N ARG A 114 16.57 6.65 9.57
CA ARG A 114 16.55 6.01 8.26
C ARG A 114 15.25 5.23 8.03
N MET A 115 14.82 4.42 9.00
CA MET A 115 13.53 3.74 8.91
C MET A 115 12.36 4.72 8.84
N ALA A 116 12.37 5.78 9.67
CA ALA A 116 11.32 6.80 9.63
C ALA A 116 11.20 7.43 8.23
N ARG A 117 12.33 7.78 7.60
CA ARG A 117 12.37 8.27 6.21
C ARG A 117 11.83 7.24 5.22
N ALA A 118 12.12 5.96 5.41
CA ALA A 118 11.57 4.88 4.58
C ALA A 118 10.04 4.79 4.70
N VAL A 119 9.49 4.91 5.92
CA VAL A 119 8.05 4.90 6.16
C VAL A 119 7.37 6.13 5.53
N TRP A 120 7.99 7.30 5.64
CA TRP A 120 7.48 8.50 4.95
C TRP A 120 7.54 8.37 3.44
N LEU A 121 8.66 7.88 2.88
CA LEU A 121 8.79 7.65 1.45
C LEU A 121 7.76 6.62 0.96
N TYR A 122 7.43 5.62 1.79
CA TYR A 122 6.39 4.64 1.49
C TYR A 122 5.01 5.30 1.43
N TYR A 123 4.71 6.22 2.35
CA TYR A 123 3.49 7.03 2.32
C TYR A 123 3.40 7.87 1.05
N ILE A 124 4.47 8.58 0.67
CA ILE A 124 4.53 9.33 -0.58
C ILE A 124 4.34 8.41 -1.78
N ALA A 125 4.99 7.24 -1.79
CA ALA A 125 4.80 6.24 -2.83
C ALA A 125 3.32 5.88 -2.98
N LYS A 126 2.61 5.52 -1.90
CA LYS A 126 1.17 5.19 -1.96
C LYS A 126 0.32 6.32 -2.55
N ILE A 127 0.67 7.59 -2.30
CA ILE A 127 -0.02 8.72 -2.95
C ILE A 127 0.26 8.74 -4.45
N THR A 128 1.51 8.55 -4.88
CA THR A 128 1.84 8.51 -6.32
C THR A 128 1.16 7.35 -7.05
N GLU A 129 0.93 6.23 -6.38
CA GLU A 129 0.24 5.05 -6.94
C GLU A 129 -1.24 5.30 -7.25
N LEU A 130 -1.85 6.37 -6.70
CA LEU A 130 -3.20 6.79 -7.09
C LEU A 130 -3.30 7.12 -8.59
N LEU A 131 -2.18 7.49 -9.23
CA LEU A 131 -2.12 7.75 -10.65
C LEU A 131 -2.41 6.51 -11.51
N ASP A 132 -2.23 5.29 -10.99
CA ASP A 132 -2.59 4.05 -11.70
C ASP A 132 -4.05 4.08 -12.16
N THR A 133 -4.95 4.41 -11.23
CA THR A 133 -6.38 4.49 -11.50
C THR A 133 -6.71 5.64 -12.43
N VAL A 134 -6.03 6.79 -12.28
CA VAL A 134 -6.18 7.94 -13.19
C VAL A 134 -5.83 7.53 -14.62
N PHE A 135 -4.72 6.81 -14.82
CA PHE A 135 -4.36 6.29 -16.14
C PHE A 135 -5.36 5.26 -16.67
N PHE A 136 -5.94 4.41 -15.81
CA PHE A 136 -7.00 3.49 -16.24
C PHE A 136 -8.23 4.24 -16.75
N VAL A 137 -8.66 5.30 -16.07
CA VAL A 137 -9.80 6.13 -16.50
C VAL A 137 -9.51 6.82 -17.84
N LEU A 138 -8.36 7.50 -17.96
CA LEU A 138 -7.97 8.22 -19.17
C LEU A 138 -7.77 7.29 -20.39
N ARG A 139 -7.48 6.00 -20.16
CA ARG A 139 -7.34 4.98 -21.20
C ARG A 139 -8.62 4.17 -21.43
N LYS A 140 -9.74 4.53 -20.79
CA LYS A 140 -11.02 3.81 -20.81
C LYS A 140 -10.85 2.31 -20.47
N LYS A 141 -9.98 1.99 -19.50
CA LYS A 141 -9.73 0.63 -19.01
C LYS A 141 -10.50 0.34 -17.73
N GLN A 142 -11.80 0.65 -17.70
CA GLN A 142 -12.64 0.57 -16.49
C GLN A 142 -12.68 -0.84 -15.87
N ARG A 143 -12.54 -1.90 -16.69
CA ARG A 143 -12.37 -3.29 -16.22
C ARG A 143 -11.24 -3.46 -15.18
N GLN A 144 -10.20 -2.62 -15.23
CA GLN A 144 -9.08 -2.69 -14.29
C GLN A 144 -9.41 -2.04 -12.94
N ILE A 145 -10.40 -1.13 -12.91
CA ILE A 145 -10.86 -0.45 -11.70
C ILE A 145 -11.88 -1.34 -10.99
N SER A 146 -11.38 -2.41 -10.39
CA SER A 146 -12.18 -3.32 -9.55
C SER A 146 -12.40 -2.74 -8.15
N PHE A 147 -13.37 -3.29 -7.41
CA PHE A 147 -13.54 -2.97 -5.99
C PHE A 147 -12.25 -3.21 -5.20
N LEU A 148 -11.55 -4.32 -5.46
CA LEU A 148 -10.25 -4.63 -4.83
C LEU A 148 -9.23 -3.52 -5.09
N HIS A 149 -9.10 -3.10 -6.35
CA HIS A 149 -8.18 -2.03 -6.73
C HIS A 149 -8.50 -0.73 -6.00
N LEU A 150 -9.76 -0.29 -6.05
CA LEU A 150 -10.17 0.98 -5.47
C LEU A 150 -10.08 0.96 -3.93
N TYR A 151 -10.49 -0.13 -3.30
CA TYR A 151 -10.37 -0.34 -1.85
C TYR A 151 -8.91 -0.26 -1.41
N HIS A 152 -8.02 -1.00 -2.09
CA HIS A 152 -6.59 -0.98 -1.82
C HIS A 152 -5.98 0.43 -1.97
N HIS A 153 -6.17 1.07 -3.13
CA HIS A 153 -5.57 2.38 -3.40
C HIS A 153 -6.14 3.51 -2.53
N THR A 154 -7.32 3.33 -1.93
CA THR A 154 -7.88 4.31 -0.99
C THR A 154 -7.37 4.06 0.43
N LEU A 155 -7.34 2.80 0.87
CA LEU A 155 -6.96 2.44 2.24
C LEU A 155 -5.46 2.52 2.49
N MET A 156 -4.63 2.10 1.53
CA MET A 156 -3.18 2.03 1.73
C MET A 156 -2.52 3.40 2.04
N PRO A 157 -2.89 4.52 1.37
CA PRO A 157 -2.41 5.84 1.77
C PRO A 157 -2.83 6.23 3.20
N VAL A 158 -4.04 5.85 3.63
CA VAL A 158 -4.52 6.11 5.01
C VAL A 158 -3.69 5.32 6.03
N CYS A 159 -3.49 4.03 5.80
CA CYS A 159 -2.64 3.20 6.66
C CYS A 159 -1.20 3.72 6.70
N ALA A 160 -0.64 4.12 5.55
CA ALA A 160 0.70 4.66 5.48
C ALA A 160 0.83 6.03 6.18
N PHE A 161 -0.21 6.88 6.12
CA PHE A 161 -0.26 8.12 6.89
C PHE A 161 -0.25 7.87 8.40
N ILE A 162 -1.07 6.94 8.89
CA ILE A 162 -1.06 6.52 10.30
C ILE A 162 0.33 5.99 10.68
N GLY A 163 0.94 5.20 9.79
CA GLY A 163 2.31 4.70 9.94
C GLY A 163 3.32 5.82 10.11
N VAL A 164 3.39 6.78 9.19
CA VAL A 164 4.37 7.88 9.30
C VAL A 164 4.09 8.82 10.48
N LYS A 165 2.81 9.05 10.80
CA LYS A 165 2.40 10.00 11.84
C LYS A 165 2.62 9.49 13.26
N TYR A 166 2.47 8.19 13.48
CA TYR A 166 2.48 7.60 14.83
C TYR A 166 3.45 6.43 15.00
N PHE A 167 3.74 5.68 13.94
CA PHE A 167 4.45 4.40 14.04
C PHE A 167 5.55 4.29 12.97
N ALA A 168 6.43 5.31 12.89
CA ALA A 168 7.47 5.42 11.86
C ALA A 168 8.66 4.48 12.12
N GLY A 169 8.38 3.20 12.34
CA GLY A 169 9.33 2.17 12.74
C GLY A 169 8.62 0.92 13.26
N GLY A 170 9.40 -0.04 13.76
CA GLY A 170 8.86 -1.20 14.46
C GLY A 170 8.23 -2.27 13.58
N HIS A 171 7.48 -3.17 14.24
CA HIS A 171 6.96 -4.42 13.69
C HIS A 171 6.14 -4.27 12.41
N GLY A 172 5.33 -3.21 12.33
CA GLY A 172 4.46 -2.93 11.19
C GLY A 172 5.23 -2.65 9.88
N THR A 173 6.49 -2.22 9.95
CA THR A 173 7.27 -1.84 8.77
C THR A 173 7.64 -3.02 7.87
N LEU A 174 7.53 -4.27 8.34
CA LEU A 174 7.75 -5.45 7.49
C LEU A 174 6.77 -5.46 6.32
N LEU A 175 5.54 -5.00 6.53
CA LEU A 175 4.54 -4.83 5.49
C LEU A 175 5.08 -3.97 4.35
N GLY A 176 5.62 -2.78 4.69
CA GLY A 176 6.16 -1.86 3.70
C GLY A 176 7.38 -2.43 2.97
N PHE A 177 8.25 -3.13 3.71
CA PHE A 177 9.44 -3.78 3.16
C PHE A 177 9.10 -4.86 2.12
N ILE A 178 8.25 -5.83 2.47
CA ILE A 178 7.85 -6.90 1.55
C ILE A 178 7.00 -6.33 0.41
N ASN A 179 6.09 -5.39 0.70
CA ASN A 179 5.28 -4.77 -0.34
C ASN A 179 6.13 -4.04 -1.39
N SER A 180 7.18 -3.35 -0.97
CA SER A 180 8.10 -2.67 -1.89
C SER A 180 8.80 -3.67 -2.81
N PHE A 181 9.23 -4.83 -2.29
CA PHE A 181 9.78 -5.91 -3.11
C PHE A 181 8.79 -6.39 -4.19
N ILE A 182 7.54 -6.65 -3.79
CA ILE A 182 6.51 -7.07 -4.74
C ILE A 182 6.18 -5.98 -5.75
N HIS A 183 6.23 -4.70 -5.34
CA HIS A 183 6.00 -3.56 -6.23
C HIS A 183 7.12 -3.39 -7.26
N ILE A 184 8.38 -3.72 -6.94
CA ILE A 184 9.45 -3.79 -7.96
C ILE A 184 9.03 -4.74 -9.10
N ILE A 185 8.57 -5.94 -8.75
CA ILE A 185 8.17 -6.97 -9.71
C ILE A 185 6.90 -6.55 -10.48
N MET A 186 5.91 -6.02 -9.77
CA MET A 186 4.62 -5.61 -10.35
C MET A 186 4.79 -4.43 -11.33
N TYR A 187 5.53 -3.38 -10.95
CA TYR A 187 5.76 -2.24 -11.83
C TYR A 187 6.72 -2.57 -12.96
N ALA A 188 7.67 -3.49 -12.78
CA ALA A 188 8.47 -4.01 -13.88
C ALA A 188 7.58 -4.74 -14.92
N TYR A 189 6.62 -5.53 -14.46
CA TYR A 189 5.62 -6.13 -15.35
C TYR A 189 4.81 -5.06 -16.08
N TYR A 190 4.33 -4.01 -15.40
CA TYR A 190 3.57 -2.94 -16.04
C TYR A 190 4.41 -2.14 -17.04
N LEU A 191 5.67 -1.86 -16.72
CA LEU A 191 6.64 -1.23 -17.61
C LEU A 191 6.80 -2.03 -18.90
N LEU A 192 7.07 -3.34 -18.78
CA LEU A 192 7.20 -4.24 -19.93
C LEU A 192 5.89 -4.33 -20.72
N SER A 193 4.75 -4.35 -20.03
CA SER A 193 3.43 -4.39 -20.68
C SER A 193 3.15 -3.14 -21.50
N ALA A 194 3.69 -1.98 -21.11
CA ALA A 194 3.53 -0.71 -21.80
C ALA A 194 4.38 -0.59 -23.08
N MET A 195 5.41 -1.43 -23.26
CA MET A 195 6.24 -1.43 -24.48
C MET A 195 5.49 -1.90 -25.73
N GLY A 196 4.36 -2.60 -25.55
CA GLY A 196 3.40 -2.93 -26.61
C GLY A 196 3.24 -4.43 -26.86
N PRO A 197 2.44 -4.82 -27.87
CA PRO A 197 2.07 -6.22 -28.11
C PRO A 197 3.25 -7.16 -28.36
N LYS A 198 4.32 -6.63 -28.96
CA LYS A 198 5.56 -7.39 -29.22
C LYS A 198 6.21 -7.91 -27.94
N VAL A 199 6.10 -7.18 -26.83
CA VAL A 199 6.65 -7.57 -25.51
C VAL A 199 5.60 -8.32 -24.69
N GLN A 200 4.32 -7.89 -24.75
CA GLN A 200 3.23 -8.49 -23.96
C GLN A 200 3.10 -10.01 -24.16
N LYS A 201 3.39 -10.54 -25.34
CA LYS A 201 3.35 -11.98 -25.61
C LYS A 201 4.30 -12.81 -24.74
N TYR A 202 5.37 -12.21 -24.22
CA TYR A 202 6.34 -12.88 -23.34
C TYR A 202 5.95 -12.79 -21.85
N LEU A 203 4.89 -12.06 -21.51
CA LEU A 203 4.47 -11.80 -20.12
C LEU A 203 3.53 -12.89 -19.57
N TRP A 204 3.86 -14.17 -19.82
CA TRP A 204 3.10 -15.33 -19.36
C TRP A 204 3.05 -15.47 -17.82
N TRP A 205 3.98 -14.83 -17.13
CA TRP A 205 4.16 -14.95 -15.69
C TRP A 205 3.25 -14.01 -14.86
N LYS A 206 2.30 -13.30 -15.49
CA LYS A 206 1.30 -12.46 -14.80
C LYS A 206 0.64 -13.16 -13.61
N LYS A 207 0.29 -14.44 -13.75
CA LYS A 207 -0.37 -15.22 -12.70
C LYS A 207 0.50 -15.36 -11.44
N TYR A 208 1.81 -15.44 -11.60
CA TYR A 208 2.74 -15.60 -10.48
C TYR A 208 2.88 -14.32 -9.66
N ILE A 209 2.69 -13.14 -10.27
CA ILE A 209 2.64 -11.88 -9.53
C ILE A 209 1.48 -11.91 -8.53
N THR A 210 0.30 -12.34 -8.97
CA THR A 210 -0.87 -12.47 -8.09
C THR A 210 -0.62 -13.47 -6.96
N ILE A 211 0.06 -14.59 -7.25
CA ILE A 211 0.44 -15.58 -6.23
C ILE A 211 1.41 -14.96 -5.22
N LEU A 212 2.44 -14.23 -5.69
CA LEU A 212 3.38 -13.53 -4.81
C LEU A 212 2.69 -12.50 -3.92
N GLN A 213 1.70 -11.76 -4.44
CA GLN A 213 0.88 -10.83 -3.65
C GLN A 213 0.08 -11.56 -2.55
N ILE A 214 -0.53 -12.70 -2.86
CA ILE A 214 -1.24 -13.52 -1.85
C ILE A 214 -0.27 -14.01 -0.78
N VAL A 215 0.88 -14.55 -1.18
CA VAL A 215 1.93 -15.02 -0.27
C VAL A 215 2.44 -13.88 0.61
N GLN A 216 2.67 -12.69 0.06
CA GLN A 216 3.02 -11.49 0.83
C GLN A 216 2.00 -11.24 1.95
N PHE A 217 0.70 -11.20 1.63
CA PHE A 217 -0.32 -10.90 2.65
C PHE A 217 -0.44 -11.99 3.71
N LEU A 218 -0.21 -13.26 3.35
CA LEU A 218 -0.14 -14.36 4.31
C LEU A 218 1.05 -14.23 5.27
N ILE A 219 2.23 -13.89 4.74
CA ILE A 219 3.43 -13.65 5.57
C ILE A 219 3.16 -12.49 6.55
N ILE A 220 2.60 -11.38 6.05
CA ILE A 220 2.27 -10.22 6.88
C ILE A 220 1.23 -10.60 7.94
N PHE A 221 0.18 -11.33 7.56
CA PHE A 221 -0.87 -11.79 8.47
C PHE A 221 -0.29 -12.59 9.65
N VAL A 222 0.52 -13.62 9.37
CA VAL A 222 1.15 -14.43 10.41
C VAL A 222 2.12 -13.59 11.25
N HIS A 223 2.93 -12.75 10.60
CA HIS A 223 3.89 -11.89 11.25
C HIS A 223 3.25 -10.88 12.20
N THR A 224 2.09 -10.29 11.86
CA THR A 224 1.41 -9.35 12.77
C THR A 224 0.54 -10.07 13.80
N LEU A 225 0.00 -11.24 13.48
CA LEU A 225 -0.81 -12.05 14.38
C LEU A 225 -0.01 -12.53 15.60
N GLN A 226 1.26 -12.92 15.42
CA GLN A 226 2.09 -13.38 16.54
C GLN A 226 2.20 -12.36 17.69
N ILE A 227 2.09 -11.05 17.43
CA ILE A 227 2.15 -10.02 18.48
C ILE A 227 1.04 -10.20 19.53
N GLN A 228 -0.11 -10.73 19.14
CA GLN A 228 -1.21 -10.97 20.08
C GLN A 228 -0.82 -12.00 21.15
N PHE A 229 0.05 -12.94 20.80
CA PHE A 229 0.50 -14.04 21.64
C PHE A 229 1.84 -13.78 22.33
N GLN A 230 2.43 -12.58 22.15
CA GLN A 230 3.66 -12.18 22.82
C GLN A 230 3.32 -11.28 24.02
N PRO A 231 3.40 -11.77 25.27
CA PRO A 231 3.06 -10.97 26.46
C PRO A 231 4.07 -9.83 26.70
N ASN A 232 5.34 -10.05 26.39
CA ASN A 232 6.44 -9.12 26.69
C ASN A 232 6.78 -8.17 25.52
N CYS A 233 5.91 -8.08 24.51
CA CYS A 233 6.19 -7.25 23.34
C CYS A 233 5.61 -5.84 23.51
N ASN A 234 6.47 -4.82 23.49
CA ASN A 234 6.11 -3.41 23.59
C ASN A 234 5.65 -2.78 22.26
N PHE A 235 5.11 -3.59 21.35
CA PHE A 235 4.42 -3.09 20.15
C PHE A 235 2.91 -3.00 20.42
N PRO A 236 2.21 -1.92 20.04
CA PRO A 236 0.79 -1.76 20.32
C PRO A 236 -0.06 -2.90 19.76
N LYS A 237 -0.65 -3.73 20.64
CA LYS A 237 -1.43 -4.91 20.25
C LYS A 237 -2.66 -4.56 19.42
N SER A 238 -3.32 -3.44 19.71
CA SER A 238 -4.47 -2.93 18.93
C SER A 238 -4.09 -2.63 17.48
N ILE A 239 -2.94 -2.00 17.26
CA ILE A 239 -2.42 -1.71 15.92
C ILE A 239 -2.04 -3.01 15.20
N ALA A 240 -1.37 -3.94 15.88
CA ALA A 240 -1.08 -5.25 15.32
C ALA A 240 -2.35 -6.03 14.95
N ALA A 241 -3.42 -5.92 15.74
CA ALA A 241 -4.71 -6.56 15.46
C ALA A 241 -5.36 -5.95 14.22
N LEU A 242 -5.35 -4.62 14.08
CA LEU A 242 -5.86 -3.93 12.89
C LEU A 242 -5.07 -4.30 11.63
N LEU A 243 -3.74 -4.34 11.70
CA LEU A 243 -2.88 -4.79 10.61
C LEU A 243 -3.17 -6.25 10.21
N THR A 244 -3.37 -7.11 11.20
CA THR A 244 -3.71 -8.53 10.99
C THR A 244 -5.06 -8.67 10.30
N PHE A 245 -6.08 -7.95 10.77
CA PHE A 245 -7.40 -7.95 10.14
C PHE A 245 -7.32 -7.48 8.68
N ASN A 246 -6.62 -6.39 8.41
CA ASN A 246 -6.45 -5.85 7.07
C ASN A 246 -5.69 -6.83 6.15
N ALA A 247 -4.61 -7.44 6.63
CA ALA A 247 -3.87 -8.46 5.87
C ALA A 247 -4.73 -9.70 5.56
N GLY A 248 -5.59 -10.12 6.49
CA GLY A 248 -6.56 -11.19 6.27
C GLY A 248 -7.59 -10.84 5.20
N LEU A 249 -8.13 -9.61 5.24
CA LEU A 249 -9.07 -9.11 4.24
C LEU A 249 -8.43 -9.07 2.84
N PHE A 250 -7.21 -8.53 2.70
CA PHE A 250 -6.51 -8.54 1.42
C PHE A 250 -6.20 -9.94 0.94
N THR A 251 -5.78 -10.85 1.82
CA THR A 251 -5.57 -12.26 1.48
C THR A 251 -6.85 -12.86 0.87
N TYR A 252 -8.00 -12.63 1.51
CA TYR A 252 -9.29 -13.09 1.00
C TYR A 252 -9.61 -12.50 -0.38
N MET A 253 -9.53 -11.18 -0.53
CA MET A 253 -9.91 -10.51 -1.77
C MET A 253 -9.00 -10.87 -2.95
N PHE A 254 -7.68 -10.98 -2.73
CA PHE A 254 -6.74 -11.43 -3.76
C PHE A 254 -6.93 -12.90 -4.11
N SER A 255 -7.23 -13.76 -3.13
CA SER A 255 -7.55 -15.17 -3.37
C SER A 255 -8.84 -15.32 -4.18
N ALA A 256 -9.87 -14.56 -3.84
CA ALA A 256 -11.13 -14.51 -4.61
C ALA A 256 -10.89 -14.02 -6.05
N PHE A 257 -10.10 -12.96 -6.22
CA PHE A 257 -9.68 -12.47 -7.54
C PHE A 257 -8.93 -13.56 -8.34
N TYR A 258 -8.01 -14.29 -7.70
CA TYR A 258 -7.23 -15.34 -8.35
C TYR A 258 -8.13 -16.50 -8.83
N VAL A 259 -9.06 -16.94 -7.98
CA VAL A 259 -10.01 -18.01 -8.34
C VAL A 259 -10.90 -17.56 -9.51
N ALA A 260 -11.42 -16.33 -9.45
CA ALA A 260 -12.31 -15.80 -10.47
C ALA A 260 -11.63 -15.65 -11.84
N ASN A 261 -10.37 -15.20 -11.88
CA ASN A 261 -9.69 -14.88 -13.14
C ASN A 261 -8.85 -16.04 -13.70
N TYR A 262 -8.27 -16.91 -12.86
CA TYR A 262 -7.33 -17.93 -13.36
C TYR A 262 -7.89 -19.35 -13.27
N LYS A 263 -8.53 -19.72 -12.15
CA LYS A 263 -9.05 -21.09 -11.99
C LYS A 263 -10.31 -21.35 -12.81
N LYS A 264 -11.27 -20.40 -12.81
CA LYS A 264 -12.51 -20.55 -13.60
C LYS A 264 -12.24 -20.53 -15.10
N GLU A 265 -11.31 -19.68 -15.57
CA GLU A 265 -10.93 -19.61 -16.97
C GLU A 265 -10.22 -20.89 -17.44
N ALA A 266 -9.26 -21.41 -16.65
CA ALA A 266 -8.59 -22.67 -16.95
C ALA A 266 -9.58 -23.87 -17.00
N ALA A 267 -10.53 -23.92 -16.06
CA ALA A 267 -11.55 -24.97 -16.04
C ALA A 267 -12.50 -24.89 -17.25
N ALA A 268 -12.86 -23.68 -17.69
CA ALA A 268 -13.68 -23.49 -18.89
C ALA A 268 -12.94 -23.90 -20.17
N GLN A 269 -11.66 -23.54 -20.29
CA GLN A 269 -10.80 -23.94 -21.42
C GLN A 269 -10.61 -25.46 -21.47
N ALA A 270 -10.38 -26.11 -20.32
CA ALA A 270 -10.28 -27.57 -20.23
C ALA A 270 -11.58 -28.27 -20.65
N LYS A 271 -12.75 -27.76 -20.24
CA LYS A 271 -14.06 -28.29 -20.67
C LYS A 271 -14.31 -28.09 -22.17
N LEU A 272 -13.86 -26.99 -22.76
CA LEU A 272 -13.96 -26.74 -24.20
C LEU A 272 -13.03 -27.66 -25.00
N ALA A 273 -11.83 -27.96 -24.48
CA ALA A 273 -10.91 -28.92 -25.09
C ALA A 273 -11.49 -30.34 -25.07
N ALA A 274 -12.01 -30.79 -23.92
CA ALA A 274 -12.63 -32.10 -23.76
C ALA A 274 -13.95 -32.30 -24.54
N LYS A 275 -14.52 -31.23 -25.11
CA LYS A 275 -15.70 -31.29 -26.01
C LYS A 275 -15.35 -31.32 -27.49
N LYS A 276 -14.08 -31.08 -27.84
CA LYS A 276 -13.57 -31.10 -29.21
C LYS A 276 -12.88 -32.42 -29.56
N GLU A 277 -12.63 -33.26 -28.56
CA GLU A 277 -12.27 -34.67 -28.67
C GLU A 277 -13.55 -35.52 -28.69
#